data_AF-A0A150HMR5-F1
#
_entry.id   AF-A0A150HMR5-F1
#
_cell.length_a   1.000
_cell.length_b   1.000
_cell.length_c   1.000
_cell.angle_alpha   90.00
_cell.angle_beta   90.00
_cell.angle_gamma   90.00
#
_symmetry.space_group_name_H-M   'P 1'
#
loop_
_entity.id
_entity.type
_entity.pdbx_description
1 polymer ?
#
loop_
_entity_poly.entity_id
_entity_poly.type
_entity_poly.pdbx_seq_one_letter_code
_entity_poly.pdbx_strand_id
1 'polypeptide(L)' 'MSKVYKIRSEEVEDVKETLMKFVVQKKSLMAESDVIHALIKYHLKNLKAEEVMRYRQEVLGKDE' A
#
# COMPACT_ATOMS: atom_id res chain seq x y z
N MET A 1 -2.65 14.37 -17.05
CA MET A 1 -3.30 13.06 -16.76
C MET A 1 -2.51 12.39 -15.66
N SER A 2 -3.15 12.06 -14.54
CA SER A 2 -2.55 11.18 -13.54
C SER A 2 -2.40 9.78 -14.15
N LYS A 3 -1.24 9.14 -13.95
CA LYS A 3 -1.07 7.74 -14.33
C LYS A 3 -1.87 6.89 -13.34
N VAL A 4 -2.69 5.99 -13.86
CA VAL A 4 -3.42 5.01 -13.05
C VAL A 4 -2.49 3.82 -12.82
N TYR A 5 -2.14 3.58 -11.56
CA TYR A 5 -1.35 2.42 -11.15
C TYR A 5 -2.30 1.40 -10.53
N LYS A 6 -2.27 0.17 -11.04
CA LYS A 6 -3.00 -0.95 -10.41
C LYS A 6 -2.19 -1.45 -9.24
N ILE A 7 -2.84 -1.58 -8.09
CA ILE A 7 -2.29 -2.31 -6.95
C ILE A 7 -2.42 -3.80 -7.27
N ARG A 8 -1.40 -4.58 -6.91
CA ARG A 8 -1.37 -6.03 -7.09
C ARG A 8 -2.33 -6.73 -6.12
N SER A 9 -2.73 -7.95 -6.48
CA SER A 9 -3.80 -8.66 -5.78
C SER A 9 -3.51 -8.90 -4.29
N GLU A 10 -2.26 -9.23 -3.94
CA GLU A 10 -1.84 -9.48 -2.56
C GLU A 10 -1.91 -8.20 -1.73
N GLU A 11 -1.34 -7.10 -2.23
CA GLU A 11 -1.37 -5.80 -1.55
C GLU A 11 -2.80 -5.25 -1.43
N VAL A 12 -3.72 -5.59 -2.34
CA VAL A 12 -5.16 -5.25 -2.20
C VAL A 12 -5.79 -6.00 -1.03
N GLU A 13 -5.46 -7.27 -0.82
CA GLU A 13 -5.96 -8.04 0.33
C GLU A 13 -5.44 -7.47 1.65
N ASP A 14 -4.16 -7.13 1.72
CA ASP A 14 -3.54 -6.50 2.90
C ASP A 14 -4.21 -5.16 3.26
N VAL A 15 -4.52 -4.34 2.25
CA VAL A 15 -5.23 -3.07 2.47
C VAL A 15 -6.64 -3.33 2.99
N LYS A 16 -7.36 -4.32 2.46
CA LYS A 16 -8.71 -4.68 2.93
C LYS A 16 -8.70 -5.21 4.36
N GLU A 17 -7.76 -6.08 4.71
CA GLU A 17 -7.64 -6.60 6.07
C GLU A 17 -7.32 -5.46 7.05
N THR A 18 -6.40 -4.58 6.67
CA THR A 18 -6.04 -3.39 7.46
C THR A 18 -7.23 -2.46 7.64
N LEU A 19 -8.00 -2.22 6.57
CA LEU A 19 -9.23 -1.43 6.62
C LEU A 19 -10.23 -2.01 7.63
N MET A 20 -10.50 -3.32 7.57
CA MET A 20 -11.40 -3.99 8.52
C MET A 20 -10.92 -3.82 9.97
N LYS A 21 -9.63 -4.00 10.23
CA LYS A 21 -9.04 -3.77 11.56
C LYS A 21 -9.27 -2.34 12.04
N PHE A 22 -9.09 -1.33 11.18
CA PHE A 22 -9.29 0.08 11.54
C PHE A 22 -10.75 0.42 11.80
N VAL A 23 -11.67 -0.08 10.96
CA VAL A 23 -13.12 0.12 11.16
C VAL A 23 -13.56 -0.46 12.51
N VAL A 24 -13.10 -1.66 12.86
CA VAL A 24 -13.39 -2.29 14.16
C VAL A 24 -12.81 -1.47 15.32
N GLN A 25 -11.54 -1.07 15.22
CA GLN A 25 -10.86 -0.34 16.30
C GLN A 25 -11.43 1.06 16.54
N LYS A 26 -11.74 1.79 15.47
CA LYS A 26 -12.17 3.19 15.54
C LYS A 26 -13.69 3.37 15.48
N LYS A 27 -14.44 2.29 15.22
CA LYS A 27 -15.91 2.29 15.02
C LYS A 27 -16.35 3.35 13.99
N SER A 28 -15.48 3.64 13.03
CA SER A 28 -15.71 4.62 11.97
C SER A 28 -15.56 3.92 10.64
N LEU A 29 -16.52 4.18 9.74
CA LEU A 29 -16.40 3.76 8.36
C LEU A 29 -15.25 4.54 7.71
N MET A 30 -14.43 3.83 6.93
CA MET A 30 -13.30 4.38 6.18
C MET A 30 -13.35 3.78 4.78
N ALA A 31 -12.89 4.50 3.77
CA ALA A 31 -12.74 3.95 2.42
C ALA A 31 -11.37 3.29 2.24
N GLU A 32 -11.30 2.32 1.34
CA GLU A 32 -10.02 1.69 0.95
C GLU A 32 -9.01 2.73 0.42
N SER A 33 -9.51 3.74 -0.30
CA SER A 33 -8.72 4.88 -0.76
C SER A 33 -8.11 5.69 0.38
N ASP A 34 -8.77 5.79 1.53
CA ASP A 34 -8.25 6.56 2.67
C ASP A 34 -7.02 5.88 3.27
N VAL A 35 -7.05 4.55 3.34
CA VAL A 35 -5.92 3.74 3.80
C VAL A 35 -4.74 3.90 2.85
N ILE A 36 -4.97 3.81 1.55
CA ILE A 36 -3.92 3.99 0.53
C ILE A 36 -3.35 5.42 0.57
N HIS A 37 -4.20 6.44 0.64
CA HIS A 37 -3.75 7.82 0.72
C HIS A 37 -2.97 8.10 2.01
N ALA A 38 -3.38 7.52 3.14
CA ALA A 38 -2.66 7.63 4.41
C ALA A 38 -1.29 6.95 4.34
N LEU A 39 -1.21 5.74 3.76
CA LEU A 39 0.05 5.04 3.54
C LEU A 39 1.02 5.89 2.73
N ILE A 40 0.56 6.43 1.59
CA ILE A 40 1.41 7.28 0.75
C ILE A 40 1.80 8.56 1.50
N LYS A 41 0.84 9.29 2.08
CA LYS A 41 1.12 10.59 2.71
C LYS A 41 2.06 10.49 3.91
N TYR A 42 1.93 9.45 4.73
CA TYR A 42 2.67 9.35 5.98
C TYR A 42 3.90 8.46 5.90
N HIS A 43 3.93 7.45 5.01
CA HIS A 43 5.03 6.50 4.91
C HIS A 43 5.93 6.70 3.69
N LEU A 44 5.47 7.35 2.60
CA LEU A 44 6.32 7.57 1.41
C LEU A 44 7.62 8.32 1.73
N LYS A 45 7.56 9.30 2.64
CA LYS A 45 8.75 10.06 3.09
C LYS A 45 9.81 9.22 3.79
N ASN A 46 9.43 8.03 4.28
CA ASN A 46 10.33 7.11 4.98
C ASN A 46 10.79 5.96 4.07
N LEU A 47 10.24 5.85 2.85
CA LEU A 47 10.57 4.78 1.92
C LEU A 47 11.99 4.97 1.39
N LYS A 48 12.83 3.95 1.56
CA LYS A 48 14.21 3.97 1.11
C LYS A 48 14.36 3.34 -0.27
N ALA A 49 15.39 3.77 -1.01
CA ALA A 49 15.67 3.23 -2.33
C ALA A 49 15.97 1.73 -2.29
N GLU A 50 16.66 1.26 -1.25
CA GLU A 50 17.00 -0.15 -1.05
C GLU A 50 15.75 -1.02 -0.88
N GLU A 51 14.71 -0.51 -0.22
CA GLU A 51 13.43 -1.21 -0.05
C GLU A 51 12.70 -1.35 -1.38
N VAL A 52 12.76 -0.31 -2.23
CA VAL A 52 12.21 -0.36 -3.58
C VAL A 52 12.97 -1.37 -4.44
N MET A 53 14.30 -1.42 -4.35
CA MET A 53 15.11 -2.39 -5.08
C MET A 53 14.82 -3.82 -4.63
N ARG A 54 14.69 -4.07 -3.33
CA ARG A 54 14.26 -5.37 -2.81
C ARG A 54 12.88 -5.77 -3.31
N TYR A 55 11.91 -4.86 -3.31
CA TYR A 55 10.58 -5.14 -3.89
C TYR A 55 10.67 -5.52 -5.37
N ARG A 56 11.51 -4.83 -6.15
CA ARG A 56 11.73 -5.15 -7.58
C ARG A 56 12.31 -6.55 -7.77
N GLN A 57 13.23 -6.98 -6.92
CA GLN A 57 13.82 -8.31 -7.00
C GLN A 57 12.89 -9.40 -6.46
N GLU A 58 12.41 -9.25 -5.23
CA GLU A 58 11.64 -10.28 -4.50
C GLU A 58 10.23 -10.46 -5.07
N VAL A 59 9.55 -9.37 -5.45
CA VAL A 59 8.13 -9.40 -5.87
C VAL A 59 7.99 -9.28 -7.38
N LEU A 60 8.82 -8.47 -8.05
CA LEU A 60 8.71 -8.30 -9.50
C LEU A 60 9.57 -9.29 -10.28
N GLY A 61 10.52 -9.97 -9.64
CA GLY A 61 11.50 -10.84 -10.32
C GLY A 61 12.31 -10.08 -11.37
N LYS A 62 12.54 -8.78 -11.14
CA LYS A 62 13.26 -7.88 -12.06
C LYS A 62 14.56 -7.43 -11.42
N ASP A 63 15.53 -7.11 -12.28
CA ASP A 63 16.85 -6.59 -11.91
C ASP A 63 17.72 -7.60 -11.12
N GLU A 64 17.98 -8.76 -11.74
CA GLU A 64 19.09 -9.66 -11.36
C GLU A 64 20.46 -9.00 -11.57
#